data_AF-A0A1X7SMM3-F1
#
_entry.id   AF-A0A1X7SMM3-F1
#
_cell.length_a   1.000
_cell.length_b   1.000
_cell.length_c   1.000
_cell.angle_alpha   90.00
_cell.angle_beta   90.00
_cell.angle_gamma   90.00
#
_symmetry.space_group_name_H-M   'P 1'
#
loop_
_entity.id
_entity.type
_entity.pdbx_description
1 polymer ?
#
loop_
_entity_poly.entity_id
_entity_poly.type
_entity_poly.pdbx_seq_one_letter_code
_entity_poly.pdbx_strand_id
1 'polypeptide(L)'
;MLAGSFDSSLNNPRNRCPCSTDSGQVVLSDHYFCESGKHDTSFQLKLFTSDPLWDGQGCGSNEVLCCSAPGIPWFHRDYGNTTTTDYIELKICCDEGTNNEDSPVNAYEIYVK
;
A
#
# COMPACT_ATOMS: atom_id res chain seq x y z
N MET A 1 -4.47 -4.06 -0.55
CA MET A 1 -3.01 -4.25 -0.51
C MET A 1 -2.44 -2.98 0.04
N LEU A 2 -1.63 -3.07 1.10
CA LEU A 2 -1.09 -1.89 1.74
C LEU A 2 0.32 -1.55 1.21
N ALA A 3 1.08 -2.45 0.60
CA ALA A 3 2.36 -2.09 -0.03
C ALA A 3 2.60 -2.86 -1.33
N GLY A 4 3.40 -2.30 -2.23
CA GLY A 4 3.86 -2.96 -3.45
C GLY A 4 5.23 -3.61 -3.26
N SER A 5 5.53 -4.65 -4.03
CA SER A 5 6.83 -5.34 -3.95
C SER A 5 7.91 -4.68 -4.83
N PHE A 6 7.50 -4.01 -5.93
CA PHE A 6 8.41 -3.34 -6.85
C PHE A 6 7.79 -2.08 -7.47
N ASP A 7 8.48 -0.94 -7.33
CA ASP A 7 8.11 0.33 -7.95
C ASP A 7 8.77 0.59 -9.33
N SER A 8 9.80 -0.19 -9.66
CA SER A 8 10.73 0.07 -10.78
C SER A 8 11.01 -1.19 -11.61
N SER A 9 10.60 -2.38 -11.15
CA SER A 9 10.81 -3.63 -11.88
C SER A 9 9.81 -3.83 -13.02
N LEU A 10 10.31 -4.24 -14.18
CA LEU A 10 9.48 -4.68 -15.30
C LEU A 10 9.04 -6.16 -15.18
N ASN A 11 9.58 -6.91 -14.23
CA ASN A 11 9.26 -8.33 -14.05
C ASN A 11 7.90 -8.49 -13.35
N ASN A 12 7.02 -9.26 -13.99
CA ASN A 12 5.64 -9.60 -13.61
C ASN A 12 4.80 -8.45 -13.04
N PRO A 13 3.86 -7.86 -13.83
CA PRO A 13 3.02 -6.75 -13.36
C PRO A 13 2.21 -7.07 -12.09
N ARG A 14 1.97 -8.35 -11.80
CA ARG A 14 1.26 -8.81 -10.60
C ARG A 14 1.97 -8.47 -9.28
N ASN A 15 3.25 -8.09 -9.31
CA ASN A 15 4.00 -7.74 -8.10
C ASN A 15 4.01 -6.21 -7.83
N ARG A 16 3.37 -5.42 -8.70
CA ARG A 16 3.27 -3.97 -8.59
C ARG A 16 2.03 -3.58 -7.82
N CYS A 17 2.01 -2.36 -7.28
CA CYS A 17 0.81 -1.81 -6.69
C CYS A 17 -0.39 -1.82 -7.67
N PRO A 18 -1.63 -1.99 -7.17
CA PRO A 18 -2.79 -2.04 -8.05
C PRO A 18 -2.99 -0.77 -8.88
N CYS A 19 -2.60 0.39 -8.35
CA CYS A 19 -2.62 1.69 -9.02
C CYS A 19 -1.53 1.84 -10.10
N SER A 20 -0.56 0.93 -10.19
CA SER A 20 0.37 0.87 -11.31
C SER A 20 -0.37 0.57 -12.62
N THR A 21 0.07 1.17 -13.72
CA THR A 21 -0.38 0.79 -15.06
C THR A 21 -0.17 -0.71 -15.28
N ASP A 22 -1.20 -1.37 -15.80
CA ASP A 22 -1.24 -2.79 -16.15
C ASP A 22 -0.92 -3.77 -15.01
N SER A 23 -1.09 -3.39 -13.74
CA SER A 23 -0.80 -4.25 -12.57
C SER A 23 -1.51 -5.62 -12.64
N GLY A 24 -2.71 -5.66 -13.22
CA GLY A 24 -3.54 -6.87 -13.29
C GLY A 24 -3.94 -7.42 -11.92
N GLN A 25 -3.76 -6.63 -10.85
CA GLN A 25 -4.15 -6.99 -9.50
C GLN A 25 -5.64 -6.73 -9.26
N VAL A 26 -6.28 -7.60 -8.47
CA VAL A 26 -7.67 -7.43 -8.05
C VAL A 26 -7.70 -6.58 -6.78
N VAL A 27 -8.38 -5.44 -6.83
CA VAL A 27 -8.57 -4.57 -5.68
C VAL A 27 -9.90 -4.93 -5.00
N LEU A 28 -9.82 -5.32 -3.72
CA LEU A 28 -10.99 -5.75 -2.93
C LEU A 28 -11.80 -4.58 -2.32
N SER A 29 -11.27 -3.36 -2.37
CA SER A 29 -11.92 -2.15 -1.84
C SER A 29 -11.50 -0.93 -2.65
N ASP A 30 -12.41 0.01 -2.85
CA ASP A 30 -12.15 1.34 -3.40
C ASP A 30 -11.35 2.24 -2.44
N HIS A 31 -11.03 1.77 -1.24
CA HIS A 31 -10.26 2.49 -0.22
C HIS A 31 -8.96 1.74 0.08
N TYR A 32 -7.98 1.90 -0.81
CA TYR A 32 -6.66 1.29 -0.67
C TYR A 32 -5.56 2.32 -0.94
N PHE A 33 -4.42 2.10 -0.31
CA PHE A 33 -3.19 2.82 -0.55
C PHE A 33 -2.12 1.79 -0.83
N CYS A 34 -1.23 2.08 -1.76
CA CYS A 34 -0.15 1.18 -2.09
C CYS A 34 1.06 1.99 -2.53
N GLU A 35 2.21 1.67 -1.96
CA GLU A 35 3.51 2.23 -2.29
C GLU A 35 4.54 1.15 -1.98
N SER A 36 5.64 1.12 -2.70
CA SER A 36 6.76 0.22 -2.45
C SER A 36 7.95 1.01 -1.96
N GLY A 37 8.40 0.71 -0.73
CA GLY A 37 9.63 1.29 -0.15
C GLY A 37 10.92 0.77 -0.80
N LYS A 38 10.82 0.15 -1.98
CA LYS A 38 11.87 -0.64 -2.61
C LYS A 38 12.08 -0.23 -4.07
N HIS A 39 13.11 0.58 -4.27
CA HIS A 39 13.58 1.06 -5.58
C HIS A 39 14.48 0.07 -6.35
N ASP A 40 14.32 -1.24 -6.14
CA ASP A 40 15.18 -2.29 -6.74
C ASP A 40 14.36 -3.23 -7.61
N THR A 41 14.96 -3.72 -8.69
CA THR A 41 14.35 -4.65 -9.66
C THR A 41 14.39 -6.12 -9.22
N SER A 42 15.19 -6.45 -8.19
CA SER A 42 15.41 -7.81 -7.68
C SER A 42 14.71 -8.07 -6.34
N PHE A 43 14.31 -9.31 -6.06
CA PHE A 43 13.73 -9.69 -4.76
C PHE A 43 14.81 -9.76 -3.68
N GLN A 44 14.53 -9.23 -2.49
CA GLN A 44 15.44 -9.28 -1.34
C GLN A 44 14.67 -9.47 -0.04
N LEU A 45 15.13 -10.40 0.81
CA LEU A 45 14.59 -10.64 2.15
C LEU A 45 15.20 -9.67 3.16
N LYS A 46 14.87 -8.39 3.05
CA LYS A 46 15.30 -7.36 4.01
C LYS A 46 14.24 -6.27 4.17
N LEU A 47 14.23 -5.61 5.32
CA LEU A 47 13.43 -4.41 5.54
C LEU A 47 14.08 -3.21 4.85
N PHE A 48 13.30 -2.51 4.03
CA PHE A 48 13.71 -1.25 3.40
C PHE A 48 13.17 -0.09 4.24
N THR A 49 14.08 0.71 4.81
CA THR A 49 13.73 1.83 5.70
C THR A 49 14.12 3.20 5.14
N SER A 50 14.76 3.23 3.96
CA SER A 50 15.18 4.47 3.30
C SER A 50 14.03 5.22 2.64
N ASP A 51 12.93 4.54 2.35
CA ASP A 51 11.76 5.07 1.68
C ASP A 51 10.51 4.69 2.50
N PRO A 52 9.98 5.61 3.31
CA PRO A 52 8.80 5.38 4.13
C PRO A 52 7.56 5.11 3.27
N LEU A 53 6.79 4.07 3.60
CA LEU A 53 5.56 3.76 2.89
C LEU A 53 4.47 4.81 3.15
N TRP A 54 3.71 5.15 2.10
CA TRP A 54 2.53 6.04 2.10
C TRP A 54 2.81 7.51 2.34
N ASP A 55 4.03 7.97 2.09
CA ASP A 55 4.37 9.39 2.13
C ASP A 55 4.26 10.07 0.76
N GLY A 56 4.07 9.28 -0.31
CA GLY A 56 3.98 9.76 -1.70
C GLY A 56 5.30 10.33 -2.21
N GLN A 57 6.42 9.91 -1.65
CA GLN A 57 7.77 10.30 -2.04
C GLN A 57 8.58 9.06 -2.45
N GLY A 58 9.76 9.26 -3.04
CA GLY A 58 10.64 8.16 -3.43
C GLY A 58 10.18 7.32 -4.63
N CYS A 59 8.95 7.46 -5.08
CA CYS A 59 8.30 6.54 -6.00
C CYS A 59 9.00 6.29 -7.33
N GLY A 60 9.19 5.02 -7.66
CA GLY A 60 9.63 4.56 -8.96
C GLY A 60 8.60 4.76 -10.07
N SER A 61 9.05 4.52 -11.31
CA SER A 61 8.28 4.81 -12.51
C SER A 61 6.94 4.08 -12.62
N ASN A 62 6.78 2.93 -11.95
CA ASN A 62 5.55 2.16 -12.00
C ASN A 62 4.50 2.62 -10.97
N GLU A 63 4.89 3.40 -9.96
CA GLU A 63 4.02 3.79 -8.84
C GLU A 63 3.68 5.28 -8.84
N VAL A 64 4.05 6.02 -9.88
CA VAL A 64 3.78 7.47 -10.02
C VAL A 64 2.30 7.82 -9.74
N LEU A 65 1.36 7.00 -10.23
CA LEU A 65 -0.06 7.20 -9.97
C LEU A 65 -0.43 6.98 -8.50
N CYS A 66 0.18 5.98 -7.87
CA CYS A 66 -0.01 5.64 -6.48
C CYS A 66 0.43 6.78 -5.55
N CYS A 67 1.54 7.44 -5.88
CA CYS A 67 2.10 8.51 -5.07
C CYS A 67 1.38 9.85 -5.22
N SER A 68 0.56 9.96 -6.26
CA SER A 68 -0.40 11.05 -6.44
C SER A 68 -1.80 10.72 -5.92
N ALA A 69 -1.98 9.58 -5.24
CA ALA A 69 -3.30 9.17 -4.75
C ALA A 69 -3.84 10.16 -3.69
N PRO A 70 -5.15 10.49 -3.76
CA PRO A 70 -5.77 11.32 -2.72
C PRO A 70 -5.66 10.68 -1.34
N GLY A 71 -5.35 11.49 -0.32
CA GLY A 71 -5.30 11.04 1.08
C GLY A 71 -3.90 10.70 1.59
N ILE A 72 -2.85 10.79 0.75
CA ILE A 72 -1.44 10.78 1.17
C ILE A 72 -1.08 12.15 1.81
N PRO A 73 -0.20 12.20 2.82
CA PRO A 73 0.49 11.05 3.43
C PRO A 73 -0.40 10.29 4.42
N TRP A 74 -0.16 8.99 4.56
CA TRP A 74 -0.79 8.02 5.49
C TRP A 74 -2.18 7.50 5.10
N PHE A 75 -2.53 6.29 5.55
CA PHE A 75 -3.90 5.79 5.42
C PHE A 75 -4.82 6.61 6.35
N HIS A 76 -5.57 7.57 5.79
CA HIS A 76 -6.59 8.32 6.50
C HIS A 76 -7.93 8.22 5.79
N ARG A 77 -8.97 7.84 6.55
CA ARG A 77 -10.33 7.77 6.05
C ARG A 77 -11.29 8.51 6.99
N ASP A 78 -11.85 9.60 6.48
CA ASP A 78 -12.95 10.31 7.11
C ASP A 78 -14.28 9.85 6.50
N TYR A 79 -15.18 9.34 7.33
CA TYR A 79 -16.54 8.95 6.95
C TYR A 79 -17.53 10.13 7.07
N GLY A 80 -17.05 11.32 7.42
CA GLY A 80 -17.83 12.54 7.55
C GLY A 80 -18.76 12.54 8.77
N ASN A 81 -19.86 13.28 8.68
CA ASN A 81 -20.86 13.36 9.75
C ASN A 81 -21.92 12.25 9.66
N THR A 82 -21.57 11.11 9.06
CA THR A 82 -22.49 10.00 8.88
C THR A 82 -22.44 9.09 10.10
N THR A 83 -23.58 8.89 10.75
CA THR A 83 -23.73 7.80 11.72
C THR A 83 -23.79 6.50 10.95
N THR A 84 -22.89 5.58 11.25
CA THR A 84 -22.92 4.21 10.71
C THR A 84 -23.10 3.18 11.82
N THR A 85 -23.81 2.10 11.50
CA THR A 85 -23.88 0.89 12.32
C THR A 85 -22.99 -0.22 11.77
N ASP A 86 -22.33 0.03 10.64
CA ASP A 86 -21.47 -0.95 9.99
C ASP A 86 -20.18 -1.12 10.78
N TYR A 87 -19.60 -2.32 10.70
CA TYR A 87 -18.29 -2.59 11.27
C TYR A 87 -17.21 -1.85 10.48
N ILE A 88 -16.30 -1.18 11.19
CA ILE A 88 -15.07 -0.65 10.60
C ILE A 88 -14.03 -1.77 10.61
N GLU A 89 -13.50 -2.11 9.44
CA GLU A 89 -12.53 -3.18 9.27
C GLU A 89 -11.27 -2.64 8.56
N LEU A 90 -10.10 -2.86 9.16
CA LEU A 90 -8.81 -2.66 8.52
C LEU A 90 -8.27 -4.02 8.05
N LYS A 91 -8.16 -4.21 6.74
CA LYS A 91 -7.59 -5.43 6.14
C LYS A 91 -6.16 -5.18 5.68
N ILE A 92 -5.24 -5.99 6.20
CA ILE A 92 -3.89 -6.13 5.67
C ILE A 92 -3.90 -7.36 4.76
N CYS A 93 -3.64 -7.16 3.47
CA CYS A 93 -3.56 -8.25 2.51
C CYS A 93 -2.10 -8.60 2.30
N CYS A 94 -1.78 -9.87 2.51
CA CYS A 94 -0.49 -10.52 2.32
C CYS A 94 -0.65 -11.54 1.18
N ASP A 95 0.33 -11.66 0.28
CA ASP A 95 0.34 -12.68 -0.79
C ASP A 95 1.32 -13.84 -0.53
N GLU A 96 2.12 -13.74 0.52
CA GLU A 96 3.16 -14.67 0.91
C GLU A 96 2.96 -15.20 2.36
N GLY A 97 3.83 -16.12 2.78
CA GLY A 97 3.79 -16.73 4.11
C GLY A 97 4.37 -15.83 5.20
N THR A 98 4.17 -16.20 6.47
CA THR A 98 4.71 -15.45 7.63
C THR A 98 6.24 -15.49 7.73
N ASN A 99 6.93 -16.21 6.85
CA ASN A 99 8.38 -16.33 6.83
C ASN A 99 9.08 -15.33 5.88
N ASN A 100 8.33 -14.58 5.05
CA ASN A 100 8.89 -13.69 4.04
C ASN A 100 8.03 -12.44 3.73
N GLU A 101 6.99 -12.17 4.51
CA GLU A 101 6.15 -10.98 4.34
C GLU A 101 5.80 -10.34 5.70
N ASP A 102 6.78 -9.68 6.30
CA ASP A 102 6.57 -8.91 7.52
C ASP A 102 6.02 -7.51 7.17
N SER A 103 4.75 -7.26 7.51
CA SER A 103 4.10 -5.94 7.40
C SER A 103 3.81 -5.38 8.80
N PRO A 104 4.82 -4.85 9.52
CA PRO A 104 4.61 -4.35 10.87
C PRO A 104 3.71 -3.12 10.86
N VAL A 105 2.63 -3.16 11.64
CA VAL A 105 1.79 -1.99 11.93
C VAL A 105 2.18 -1.44 13.29
N ASN A 106 2.75 -0.23 13.31
CA ASN A 106 3.20 0.41 14.54
C ASN A 106 2.01 0.99 15.36
N ALA A 107 1.07 1.64 14.69
CA ALA A 107 -0.11 2.21 15.31
C ALA A 107 -1.27 2.30 14.28
N TYR A 108 -2.49 2.21 14.78
CA TYR A 108 -3.71 2.59 14.08
C TYR A 108 -4.64 3.25 15.10
N GLU A 109 -5.32 4.30 14.67
CA GLU A 109 -6.19 5.09 15.55
C GLU A 109 -7.60 5.16 14.94
N ILE A 110 -8.62 4.98 15.77
CA ILE A 110 -10.02 5.07 15.38
C ILE A 110 -10.67 6.13 16.26
N TYR A 111 -11.15 7.20 15.63
CA TYR A 111 -11.80 8.31 16.31
C TYR A 111 -13.31 8.21 16.10
N VAL A 112 -14.06 8.18 17.21
CA VAL A 112 -15.53 8.19 17.22
C VAL A 112 -15.98 9.46 17.94
N LYS A 113 -16.94 10.19 17.36
CA LYS A 113 -17.53 11.40 17.96
C LYS A 113 -18.70 11.06 18.87
#